data_AF-A0A1A8PKJ6-F1
#
_entry.id   AF-A0A1A8PKJ6-F1
#
_cell.length_a   1.000
_cell.length_b   1.000
_cell.length_c   1.000
_cell.angle_alpha   90.00
_cell.angle_beta   90.00
_cell.angle_gamma   90.00
#
_symmetry.space_group_name_H-M   'P 1'
#
loop_
_entity.id
_entity.type
_entity.pdbx_description
1 polymer ?
#
loop_
_entity_poly.entity_id
_entity_poly.type
_entity_poly.pdbx_seq_one_letter_code
_entity_poly.pdbx_strand_id
1 'polypeptide(L)'
;IKVVQPVFLGQMIQYFESYDPDDKTALHETLGYAAGMALCTMGLAVLHHLYFYNVQRAGMKIRVAMCHMIYKKALSLSSSAMGKTTTGQIVNLLSNDVNRFDEVTIFLHFLWVGPLQAAAVVG
;
A
#
# COMPACT_ATOMS: atom_id res chain seq x y z
N ILE A 1 11.74 3.15 -7.40
CA ILE A 1 12.42 3.71 -6.20
C ILE A 1 13.40 2.74 -5.57
N LYS A 2 13.00 1.53 -5.12
CA LYS A 2 13.94 0.57 -4.48
C LYS A 2 15.17 0.21 -5.33
N VAL A 3 15.03 0.24 -6.67
CA VAL A 3 16.12 0.01 -7.64
C VAL A 3 16.83 1.31 -8.04
N VAL A 4 16.15 2.44 -7.95
CA VAL A 4 16.64 3.76 -8.38
C VAL A 4 17.59 4.36 -7.33
N GLN A 5 17.29 4.14 -6.05
CA GLN A 5 18.07 4.65 -4.92
C GLN A 5 19.54 4.18 -4.92
N PRO A 6 19.88 2.89 -5.15
CA PRO A 6 21.28 2.46 -5.23
C PRO A 6 22.01 3.00 -6.48
N VAL A 7 21.31 3.17 -7.61
CA VAL A 7 21.90 3.75 -8.84
C VAL A 7 22.34 5.19 -8.60
N PHE A 8 21.49 5.99 -7.96
CA PHE A 8 21.81 7.37 -7.66
C PHE A 8 22.86 7.54 -6.56
N LEU A 9 22.86 6.65 -5.57
CA LEU A 9 23.96 6.61 -4.59
C LEU A 9 25.29 6.31 -5.29
N GLY A 10 25.29 5.39 -6.27
CA GLY A 10 26.46 5.08 -7.10
C GLY A 10 26.96 6.28 -7.91
N GLN A 11 26.04 7.04 -8.51
CA GLN A 11 26.39 8.28 -9.24
C GLN A 11 26.96 9.37 -8.32
N MET A 12 26.39 9.54 -7.11
CA MET A 12 26.93 10.48 -6.13
C MET A 12 28.33 10.08 -5.68
N ILE A 13 28.59 8.78 -5.46
CA ILE A 13 29.92 8.28 -5.09
C ILE A 13 30.94 8.58 -6.21
N GLN A 14 30.60 8.31 -7.48
CA GLN A 14 31.48 8.63 -8.61
C GLN A 14 31.77 10.13 -8.75
N TYR A 15 30.77 10.99 -8.51
CA TYR A 15 30.96 12.44 -8.51
C TYR A 15 31.96 12.89 -7.43
N PHE A 16 31.88 12.31 -6.22
CA PHE A 16 32.81 12.62 -5.14
C PHE A 16 34.21 12.04 -5.36
N GLU A 17 34.33 10.92 -6.08
CA GLU A 17 35.63 10.30 -6.38
C GLU A 17 36.42 11.08 -7.45
N SER A 18 35.74 11.74 -8.39
CA SER A 18 36.34 12.52 -9.48
C SER A 18 36.15 14.04 -9.33
N TYR A 19 35.97 14.51 -8.09
CA TYR A 19 35.60 15.89 -7.78
C TYR A 19 36.68 16.91 -8.18
N ASP A 20 36.38 17.74 -9.19
CA ASP A 20 37.18 18.90 -9.59
C ASP A 20 36.48 20.19 -9.10
N PRO A 21 37.11 21.00 -8.22
CA PRO A 21 36.49 22.19 -7.64
C PRO A 21 36.19 23.32 -8.63
N ASP A 22 36.77 23.31 -9.85
CA ASP A 22 36.54 24.35 -10.86
C ASP A 22 35.40 24.01 -11.87
N ASP A 23 34.89 22.78 -11.87
CA ASP A 23 33.80 22.36 -12.77
C ASP A 23 32.40 22.66 -12.20
N LYS A 24 32.00 23.92 -12.34
CA LYS A 24 30.65 24.38 -11.94
C LYS A 24 29.53 23.77 -12.80
N THR A 25 29.83 23.29 -14.00
CA THR A 25 28.83 22.73 -14.92
C THR A 25 28.38 21.36 -14.41
N ALA A 26 29.34 20.50 -14.04
CA ALA A 26 29.07 19.21 -13.42
C ALA A 26 28.29 19.32 -12.09
N LEU A 27 28.55 20.37 -11.30
CA LEU A 27 27.82 20.64 -10.06
C LEU A 27 26.34 20.96 -10.33
N HIS A 28 26.04 21.85 -11.29
CA HIS A 28 24.67 22.22 -11.63
C HIS A 28 23.87 21.04 -12.24
N GLU A 29 24.50 20.22 -13.08
CA GLU A 29 23.86 19.01 -13.62
C GLU A 29 23.53 18.00 -12.52
N THR A 30 24.49 17.73 -11.62
CA THR A 30 24.30 16.79 -10.50
C THR A 30 23.21 17.29 -9.54
N LEU A 31 23.16 18.59 -9.25
CA LEU A 31 22.07 19.20 -8.46
C LEU A 31 20.72 19.10 -9.15
N GLY A 32 20.66 19.30 -10.47
CA GLY A 32 19.45 19.12 -11.28
C GLY A 32 18.90 17.69 -11.20
N TYR A 33 19.78 16.69 -11.34
CA TYR A 33 19.40 15.29 -11.18
C TYR A 33 18.93 14.96 -9.77
N ALA A 34 19.62 15.47 -8.74
CA ALA A 34 19.21 15.29 -7.34
C ALA A 34 17.83 15.93 -7.04
N ALA A 35 17.57 17.12 -7.56
CA ALA A 35 16.28 17.79 -7.42
C ALA A 35 15.16 17.02 -8.15
N GLY A 36 15.41 16.56 -9.38
CA GLY A 36 14.46 15.76 -10.15
C GLY A 36 14.09 14.44 -9.45
N MET A 37 15.07 13.77 -8.86
CA MET A 37 14.85 12.61 -8.01
C MET A 37 14.00 12.90 -6.77
N ALA A 38 14.32 13.99 -6.07
CA ALA A 38 13.62 14.35 -4.84
C ALA A 38 12.14 14.60 -5.15
N LEU A 39 11.86 15.35 -6.23
CA LEU A 39 10.50 15.60 -6.71
C LEU A 39 9.79 14.31 -7.13
N CYS A 40 10.46 13.43 -7.88
CA CYS A 40 9.90 12.14 -8.28
C CYS A 40 9.55 11.27 -7.06
N THR A 41 10.45 11.22 -6.06
CA THR A 41 10.26 10.47 -4.83
C THR A 41 9.11 11.04 -4.00
N MET A 42 9.02 12.35 -3.86
CA MET A 42 7.89 13.03 -3.23
C MET A 42 6.58 12.72 -3.94
N GLY A 43 6.55 12.82 -5.27
CA GLY A 43 5.35 12.52 -6.07
C GLY A 43 4.89 11.08 -5.86
N LEU A 44 5.81 10.12 -5.91
CA LEU A 44 5.53 8.71 -5.66
C LEU A 44 5.06 8.46 -4.22
N ALA A 45 5.64 9.13 -3.23
CA ALA A 45 5.19 9.03 -1.83
C ALA A 45 3.76 9.54 -1.66
N VAL A 46 3.43 10.69 -2.25
CA VAL A 46 2.07 11.26 -2.22
C VAL A 46 1.08 10.32 -2.89
N LEU A 47 1.38 9.83 -4.10
CA LEU A 47 0.53 8.88 -4.82
C LEU A 47 0.32 7.59 -4.02
N HIS A 48 1.38 7.06 -3.41
CA HIS A 48 1.30 5.86 -2.57
C HIS A 48 0.38 6.09 -1.35
N HIS A 49 0.52 7.22 -0.65
CA HIS A 49 -0.34 7.55 0.49
C HIS A 49 -1.80 7.77 0.07
N LEU A 50 -2.05 8.45 -1.05
CA LEU A 50 -3.41 8.65 -1.59
C LEU A 50 -4.05 7.32 -1.98
N TYR A 51 -3.29 6.44 -2.64
CA TYR A 51 -3.75 5.09 -2.97
C TYR A 51 -4.11 4.32 -1.71
N PHE A 52 -3.19 4.26 -0.73
CA PHE A 52 -3.39 3.53 0.52
C PHE A 52 -4.60 4.06 1.31
N TYR A 53 -4.78 5.38 1.37
CA TYR A 53 -5.94 6.00 1.99
C TYR A 53 -7.25 5.56 1.33
N ASN A 54 -7.32 5.55 -0.01
CA ASN A 54 -8.51 5.11 -0.73
C ASN A 54 -8.82 3.62 -0.50
N VAL A 55 -7.78 2.78 -0.47
CA VAL A 55 -7.90 1.34 -0.18
C VAL A 55 -8.43 1.11 1.24
N GLN A 56 -7.87 1.77 2.25
CA GLN A 56 -8.37 1.69 3.61
C GLN A 56 -9.82 2.17 3.73
N ARG A 57 -10.15 3.28 3.06
CA ARG A 57 -11.51 3.81 3.03
C ARG A 57 -12.49 2.85 2.36
N ALA A 58 -12.05 2.09 1.36
CA ALA A 58 -12.85 1.03 0.76
C ALA A 58 -13.04 -0.16 1.73
N GLY A 59 -11.97 -0.60 2.41
CA GLY A 59 -12.03 -1.64 3.45
C GLY A 59 -13.05 -1.31 4.54
N MET A 60 -12.99 -0.09 5.07
CA MET A 60 -13.95 0.41 6.07
C MET A 60 -15.41 0.35 5.58
N LYS A 61 -15.68 0.72 4.32
CA LYS A 61 -17.03 0.63 3.74
C LYS A 61 -17.49 -0.82 3.62
N ILE A 62 -16.62 -1.73 3.19
CA ILE A 62 -16.91 -3.17 3.10
C ILE A 62 -17.25 -3.71 4.50
N ARG A 63 -16.46 -3.38 5.51
CA ARG A 63 -16.71 -3.74 6.91
C ARG A 63 -18.09 -3.28 7.39
N VAL A 64 -18.44 -2.01 7.19
CA VAL A 64 -19.75 -1.48 7.59
C VAL A 64 -20.89 -2.19 6.83
N ALA A 65 -20.74 -2.41 5.53
CA ALA A 65 -21.74 -3.09 4.71
C ALA A 65 -21.96 -4.55 5.16
N MET A 66 -20.89 -5.28 5.47
CA MET A 66 -20.99 -6.65 5.97
C MET A 66 -21.63 -6.70 7.36
N CYS A 67 -21.24 -5.82 8.28
CA CYS A 67 -21.89 -5.73 9.59
C CYS A 67 -23.40 -5.51 9.43
N HIS A 68 -23.80 -4.59 8.56
CA HIS A 68 -25.22 -4.33 8.27
C HIS A 68 -25.91 -5.57 7.68
N MET A 69 -25.31 -6.25 6.71
CA MET A 69 -25.88 -7.45 6.08
C MET A 69 -26.01 -8.61 7.08
N ILE A 70 -25.00 -8.84 7.92
CA ILE A 70 -25.00 -9.88 8.95
C ILE A 70 -26.10 -9.57 9.97
N TYR A 71 -26.18 -8.32 10.44
CA TYR A 71 -27.20 -7.89 11.40
C TYR A 71 -28.62 -8.03 10.82
N LYS A 72 -28.84 -7.58 9.59
CA LYS A 72 -30.14 -7.73 8.90
C LYS A 72 -30.50 -9.21 8.75
N LYS A 73 -29.54 -10.07 8.41
CA LYS A 73 -29.78 -11.52 8.30
C LYS A 73 -30.10 -12.13 9.66
N ALA A 74 -29.36 -11.75 10.71
CA ALA A 74 -29.57 -12.18 12.09
C ALA A 74 -31.00 -11.89 12.57
N LEU A 75 -31.51 -10.68 12.30
CA LEU A 75 -32.87 -10.28 12.66
C LEU A 75 -33.97 -10.96 11.83
N SER A 76 -33.65 -11.42 10.61
CA SER A 76 -34.61 -12.08 9.71
C SER A 76 -34.67 -13.60 9.86
N LEU A 77 -33.80 -14.21 10.66
CA LEU A 77 -33.76 -15.65 10.86
C LEU A 77 -34.94 -16.10 11.74
N SER A 78 -35.69 -17.09 11.27
CA SER A 78 -36.79 -17.68 12.04
C SER A 78 -36.25 -18.51 13.21
N SER A 79 -37.08 -18.72 14.24
CA SER A 79 -36.71 -19.47 15.46
C SER A 79 -36.16 -20.88 15.20
N SER A 80 -36.53 -21.53 14.08
CA SER A 80 -35.97 -22.83 13.66
C SER A 80 -34.53 -22.76 13.11
N ALA A 81 -34.11 -21.63 12.53
CA ALA A 81 -32.74 -21.41 12.07
C ALA A 81 -31.83 -20.83 13.19
N MET A 82 -32.43 -20.14 14.15
CA MET A 82 -31.79 -19.64 15.38
C MET A 82 -31.17 -20.78 16.21
N GLY A 83 -31.77 -21.98 16.18
CA GLY A 83 -31.24 -23.16 16.88
C GLY A 83 -29.90 -23.68 16.34
N LYS A 84 -29.48 -23.26 15.13
CA LYS A 84 -28.19 -23.63 14.51
C LYS A 84 -27.13 -22.53 14.57
N THR A 85 -27.55 -21.28 14.79
CA THR A 85 -26.65 -20.11 14.84
C THR A 85 -26.92 -19.34 16.12
N THR A 86 -26.10 -19.54 17.14
CA THR A 86 -26.23 -18.83 18.43
C THR A 86 -25.78 -17.38 18.28
N THR A 87 -26.34 -16.48 19.09
CA THR A 87 -25.90 -15.06 19.16
C THR A 87 -24.39 -14.94 19.36
N GLY A 88 -23.78 -15.86 20.12
CA GLY A 88 -22.33 -15.93 20.32
C GLY A 88 -21.53 -16.23 19.04
N GLN A 89 -22.05 -17.08 18.14
CA GLN A 89 -21.41 -17.34 16.84
C GLN A 89 -21.47 -16.11 15.92
N ILE A 90 -22.55 -15.35 15.96
CA ILE A 90 -22.69 -14.10 15.17
C ILE A 90 -21.70 -13.04 15.68
N VAL A 91 -21.61 -12.87 17.00
CA VAL A 91 -20.65 -11.93 17.62
C VAL A 91 -19.21 -12.36 17.33
N ASN A 92 -18.91 -13.66 17.37
CA ASN A 92 -17.60 -14.19 17.03
C ASN A 92 -17.24 -13.93 15.56
N LEU A 93 -18.17 -14.19 14.64
CA LEU A 93 -17.99 -13.92 13.21
C LEU A 93 -17.80 -12.41 12.93
N LEU A 94 -18.55 -11.54 13.61
CA LEU A 94 -18.39 -10.10 13.49
C LEU A 94 -17.04 -9.62 14.05
N SER A 95 -16.54 -10.25 15.11
CA SER A 95 -15.30 -9.83 15.79
C SER A 95 -14.05 -10.40 15.14
N ASN A 96 -14.08 -11.64 14.65
CA ASN A 96 -12.93 -12.30 14.04
C ASN A 96 -12.85 -12.10 12.52
N ASP A 97 -13.96 -12.25 11.80
CA ASP A 97 -13.91 -12.30 10.34
C ASP A 97 -14.00 -10.91 9.72
N VAL A 98 -14.87 -10.03 10.22
CA VAL A 98 -15.07 -8.71 9.62
C VAL A 98 -13.82 -7.82 9.74
N ASN A 99 -13.08 -7.90 10.85
CA ASN A 99 -11.84 -7.16 11.02
C ASN A 99 -10.74 -7.58 10.02
N ARG A 100 -10.74 -8.85 9.60
CA ARG A 100 -9.75 -9.35 8.62
C ARG A 100 -9.94 -8.76 7.23
N PHE A 101 -11.12 -8.22 6.90
CA PHE A 101 -11.32 -7.59 5.59
C PHE A 101 -10.57 -6.27 5.45
N ASP A 102 -10.38 -5.51 6.53
CA ASP A 102 -9.57 -4.29 6.51
C ASP A 102 -8.11 -4.64 6.15
N GLU A 103 -7.58 -5.72 6.72
CA GLU A 103 -6.23 -6.24 6.42
C GLU A 103 -6.13 -6.81 5.00
N VAL A 104 -7.05 -7.68 4.61
CA VAL A 104 -7.04 -8.33 3.29
C VAL A 104 -7.08 -7.31 2.16
N THR A 105 -7.86 -6.23 2.31
CA THR A 105 -7.96 -5.17 1.29
C THR A 105 -6.62 -4.47 1.08
N ILE A 106 -5.80 -4.33 2.12
CA ILE A 106 -4.43 -3.81 2.02
C ILE A 106 -3.50 -4.80 1.33
N PHE A 107 -3.57 -6.09 1.68
CA PHE A 107 -2.66 -7.12 1.14
C PHE A 107 -2.96 -7.53 -0.29
N LEU A 108 -4.21 -7.37 -0.76
CA LEU A 108 -4.64 -7.74 -2.11
C LEU A 108 -3.85 -7.01 -3.20
N HIS A 109 -3.38 -5.80 -2.92
CA HIS A 109 -2.53 -5.04 -3.84
C HIS A 109 -1.18 -5.72 -4.09
N PHE A 110 -0.59 -6.31 -3.05
CA PHE A 110 0.73 -6.96 -3.15
C PHE A 110 0.71 -8.27 -3.94
N LEU A 111 -0.44 -8.91 -4.08
CA LEU A 111 -0.60 -10.15 -4.85
C LEU A 111 -0.23 -10.01 -6.33
N TRP A 112 -0.45 -8.83 -6.91
CA TRP A 112 -0.11 -8.55 -8.31
C TRP A 112 1.10 -7.61 -8.45
N VAL A 113 1.28 -6.65 -7.54
CA VAL A 113 2.46 -5.78 -7.54
C VAL A 113 3.74 -6.55 -7.24
N GLY A 114 3.72 -7.52 -6.32
CA GLY A 114 4.89 -8.32 -5.97
C GLY A 114 5.50 -9.04 -7.18
N PRO A 115 4.72 -9.85 -7.93
CA PRO A 115 5.19 -10.50 -9.15
C PRO A 115 5.67 -9.52 -10.23
N LEU A 116 4.94 -8.42 -10.45
CA LEU A 116 5.34 -7.38 -11.42
C LEU A 116 6.69 -6.74 -11.03
N GLN A 117 6.86 -6.43 -9.75
CA GLN A 117 8.11 -5.87 -9.25
C GLN A 117 9.26 -6.88 -9.38
N ALA A 118 9.03 -8.16 -9.08
CA ALA A 118 10.04 -9.20 -9.26
C ALA A 118 10.42 -9.34 -10.74
N ALA A 119 9.45 -9.36 -11.65
CA ALA A 119 9.69 -9.41 -13.09
C ALA A 119 10.50 -8.19 -13.59
N ALA A 120 10.20 -6.99 -13.11
CA ALA A 120 10.93 -5.77 -13.50
C ALA A 120 12.35 -5.68 -12.91
N VAL A 121 12.67 -6.43 -11.85
CA VAL A 121 14.00 -6.46 -11.24
C VAL A 121 14.88 -7.57 -11.84
N VAL A 122 14.26 -8.69 -12.20
CA VAL A 122 14.96 -9.87 -12.77
C VAL A 122 15.08 -9.80 -14.29
N GLY A 123 14.12 -9.14 -14.95
CA GLY A 123 14.08 -8.93 -16.40
C GLY A 123 14.86 -7.72 -16.88
#